data_AF-A0A6C0JLW6-F1
#
_entry.id   AF-A0A6C0JLW6-F1
#
_cell.length_a   1.000
_cell.length_b   1.000
_cell.length_c   1.000
_cell.angle_alpha   90.00
_cell.angle_beta   90.00
_cell.angle_gamma   90.00
#
_symmetry.space_group_name_H-M   'P 1'
#
loop_
_entity.id
_entity.type
_entity.pdbx_description
1 polymer ?
#
loop_
_entity_poly.entity_id
_entity_poly.type
_entity_poly.pdbx_seq_one_letter_code
_entity_poly.pdbx_strand_id
1 'polypeptide(L)'
;MEAMNDLKRCVKQYRDVDNELRVLNKQVYTKREQRKIVEMEMSDLVKLPQFSVVDKLKIDDDGSYIRIQKPETYSKAWSLSKKDLEQLTKEYFASTTSPTAQECAAYIVQNRKRSLVGKDYEFERVVAEDN
;
A
#
# COMPACT_ATOMS: atom_id res chain seq x y z
N MET A 1 7.63 25.38 -42.43
CA MET A 1 7.04 24.04 -42.68
C MET A 1 7.66 22.97 -41.78
N GLU A 2 8.92 23.13 -41.37
CA GLU A 2 9.68 22.20 -40.51
C GLU A 2 9.12 22.01 -39.10
N ALA A 3 8.78 23.10 -38.38
CA ALA A 3 8.21 23.02 -37.03
C ALA A 3 6.89 22.21 -36.93
N MET A 4 6.08 22.24 -37.98
CA MET A 4 4.84 21.45 -38.05
C MET A 4 5.13 19.95 -38.24
N ASN A 5 6.21 19.60 -38.96
CA ASN A 5 6.64 18.23 -39.12
C ASN A 5 7.26 17.68 -37.83
N ASP A 6 8.01 18.50 -37.10
CA ASP A 6 8.52 18.16 -35.77
C ASP A 6 7.40 17.92 -34.77
N LEU A 7 6.39 18.80 -34.72
CA LEU A 7 5.22 18.60 -33.86
C LEU A 7 4.52 17.27 -34.18
N LYS A 8 4.31 16.95 -35.46
CA LYS A 8 3.72 15.67 -35.88
C LYS A 8 4.54 14.47 -35.44
N ARG A 9 5.87 14.56 -35.46
CA ARG A 9 6.77 13.50 -34.95
C ARG A 9 6.60 13.32 -33.44
N CYS A 10 6.62 14.41 -32.66
CA CYS A 10 6.43 14.35 -31.22
C CYS A 10 5.05 13.78 -30.84
N VAL A 11 3.99 14.16 -31.55
CA VAL A 11 2.63 13.62 -31.33
C VAL A 11 2.57 12.12 -31.59
N LYS A 12 3.24 11.61 -32.64
CA LYS A 12 3.33 10.17 -32.90
C LYS A 12 4.07 9.44 -31.78
N GLN A 13 5.24 9.95 -31.37
CA GLN A 13 6.00 9.36 -30.27
C GLN A 13 5.21 9.36 -28.95
N TYR A 14 4.56 10.47 -28.62
CA TYR A 14 3.69 10.58 -27.45
C TYR A 14 2.60 9.51 -27.46
N ARG A 15 1.89 9.36 -28.59
CA ARG A 15 0.84 8.35 -28.75
C ARG A 15 1.38 6.94 -28.55
N ASP A 16 2.55 6.64 -29.12
CA ASP A 16 3.12 5.31 -29.06
C ASP A 16 3.54 4.96 -27.62
N VAL A 17 4.16 5.90 -26.89
CA VAL A 17 4.48 5.76 -25.46
C VAL A 17 3.22 5.63 -24.60
N ASP A 18 2.19 6.46 -24.83
CA ASP A 18 0.91 6.38 -24.10
C ASP A 18 0.23 5.02 -24.30
N ASN A 19 0.28 4.47 -25.50
CA ASN A 19 -0.25 3.13 -25.78
C ASN A 19 0.54 2.04 -25.05
N GLU A 20 1.87 2.11 -25.03
CA GLU A 20 2.71 1.17 -24.29
C GLU A 20 2.43 1.23 -22.78
N LEU A 21 2.34 2.44 -22.21
CA LEU A 21 1.97 2.65 -20.82
C LEU A 21 0.60 2.04 -20.49
N ARG A 22 -0.38 2.17 -21.38
CA ARG A 22 -1.70 1.53 -21.19
C ARG A 22 -1.61 0.01 -21.16
N VAL A 23 -0.79 -0.60 -22.02
CA VAL A 23 -0.60 -2.05 -22.04
C VAL A 23 0.12 -2.51 -20.77
N LEU A 24 1.22 -1.85 -20.40
CA LEU A 24 1.97 -2.16 -19.18
C LEU A 24 1.09 -2.01 -17.93
N ASN A 25 0.28 -0.95 -17.86
CA ASN A 25 -0.64 -0.76 -16.74
C ASN A 25 -1.63 -1.93 -16.60
N LYS A 26 -2.20 -2.41 -17.72
CA LYS A 26 -3.07 -3.61 -17.70
C LYS A 26 -2.32 -4.83 -17.17
N GLN A 27 -1.08 -5.06 -17.62
CA GLN A 27 -0.27 -6.17 -17.14
C GLN A 27 0.06 -6.04 -15.65
N VAL A 28 0.37 -4.83 -15.18
CA VAL A 28 0.59 -4.55 -13.76
C VAL A 28 -0.64 -4.89 -12.93
N TYR A 29 -1.85 -4.53 -13.39
CA TYR A 29 -3.08 -4.92 -12.69
C TYR A 29 -3.26 -6.44 -12.63
N THR A 30 -3.03 -7.15 -13.74
CA THR A 30 -3.08 -8.62 -13.75
C THR A 30 -2.05 -9.22 -12.79
N LYS A 31 -0.83 -8.69 -12.75
CA LYS A 31 0.21 -9.16 -11.83
C LYS A 31 -0.11 -8.84 -10.36
N ARG A 32 -0.75 -7.72 -10.07
CA ARG A 32 -1.24 -7.39 -8.72
C ARG A 32 -2.29 -8.40 -8.25
N GLU A 33 -3.19 -8.81 -9.12
CA GLU A 33 -4.19 -9.82 -8.78
C GLU A 33 -3.56 -11.21 -8.56
N GLN A 34 -2.65 -11.62 -9.46
CA GLN A 34 -1.88 -12.86 -9.27
C GLN A 34 -1.11 -12.86 -7.95
N ARG A 35 -0.46 -11.74 -7.61
CA ARG A 35 0.25 -11.58 -6.34
C ARG A 35 -0.70 -11.72 -5.15
N LYS A 36 -1.88 -11.11 -5.22
CA LYS A 36 -2.90 -11.20 -4.16
C LYS A 36 -3.40 -12.64 -3.95
N ILE A 37 -3.57 -13.41 -5.02
CA ILE A 37 -3.94 -14.84 -4.91
C ILE A 37 -2.88 -15.60 -4.13
N VAL A 38 -1.60 -15.41 -4.48
CA VAL A 38 -0.49 -16.05 -3.76
C VAL A 38 -0.41 -15.58 -2.30
N GLU A 39 -0.61 -14.30 -2.03
CA GLU A 39 -0.67 -13.78 -0.65
C GLU A 39 -1.81 -14.42 0.18
N MET A 40 -2.96 -14.73 -0.43
CA MET A 40 -4.05 -15.44 0.25
C MET A 40 -3.65 -16.89 0.60
N GLU A 41 -3.05 -17.61 -0.34
CA GLU A 41 -2.56 -18.97 -0.11
C GLU A 41 -1.48 -18.99 0.99
N MET A 42 -0.54 -18.03 0.95
CA MET A 42 0.47 -17.87 1.99
C MET A 42 -0.16 -17.57 3.36
N SER A 43 -1.16 -16.70 3.41
CA SER A 43 -1.92 -16.39 4.64
C SER A 43 -2.55 -17.62 5.26
N ASP A 44 -3.12 -18.50 4.45
CA ASP A 44 -3.74 -19.73 4.94
C ASP A 44 -2.70 -20.74 5.46
N LEU A 45 -1.53 -20.79 4.84
CA LEU A 45 -0.43 -21.62 5.32
C LEU A 45 0.14 -21.11 6.65
N VAL A 46 0.45 -19.82 6.77
CA VAL A 46 1.11 -19.28 7.99
C VAL A 46 0.20 -19.30 9.23
N LYS A 47 -1.11 -19.45 9.06
CA LYS A 47 -2.05 -19.70 10.17
C LYS A 47 -1.90 -21.08 10.80
N LEU A 48 -1.30 -22.05 10.10
CA LEU A 48 -1.14 -23.39 10.62
C LEU A 48 -0.18 -23.39 11.82
N PRO A 49 -0.44 -24.17 12.88
CA PRO A 49 0.33 -24.12 14.13
C PRO A 49 1.84 -24.31 13.95
N GLN A 50 2.25 -25.16 13.00
CA GLN A 50 3.66 -25.43 12.71
C GLN A 50 4.42 -24.22 12.14
N PHE A 51 3.71 -23.22 11.60
CA PHE A 51 4.29 -21.99 11.06
C PHE A 51 4.09 -20.78 11.98
N SER A 52 3.54 -20.97 13.18
CA SER A 52 3.26 -19.89 14.14
C SER A 52 4.48 -19.07 14.56
N VAL A 53 5.68 -19.64 14.47
CA VAL A 53 6.96 -18.98 14.80
C VAL A 53 7.68 -18.38 13.59
N VAL A 54 7.13 -18.53 12.38
CA VAL A 54 7.77 -18.08 11.15
C VAL A 54 7.39 -16.64 10.85
N ASP A 55 8.36 -15.74 11.02
CA ASP A 55 8.20 -14.31 10.72
C ASP A 55 9.02 -13.87 9.48
N LYS A 56 9.91 -14.75 8.98
CA LYS A 56 10.76 -14.51 7.79
C LYS A 56 11.02 -15.80 7.02
N LEU A 57 11.00 -15.73 5.69
CA LEU A 57 11.37 -16.80 4.77
C LEU A 57 12.41 -16.31 3.78
N LYS A 58 13.59 -16.95 3.73
CA LYS A 58 14.63 -16.59 2.76
C LYS A 58 14.29 -17.11 1.37
N ILE A 59 14.73 -16.37 0.35
CA ILE A 59 14.69 -16.76 -1.05
C ILE A 59 16.14 -17.06 -1.46
N ASP A 60 16.42 -18.33 -1.74
CA ASP A 60 17.79 -18.78 -2.00
C ASP A 60 18.36 -18.23 -3.33
N ASP A 61 17.48 -17.91 -4.28
CA ASP A 61 17.86 -17.51 -5.64
C ASP A 61 18.53 -16.12 -5.72
N ASP A 62 18.16 -15.20 -4.83
CA ASP A 62 18.58 -13.79 -4.92
C ASP A 62 18.96 -13.16 -3.56
N GLY A 63 19.04 -13.97 -2.50
CA GLY A 63 19.40 -13.50 -1.17
C GLY A 63 18.36 -12.60 -0.50
N SER A 64 17.20 -12.38 -1.12
CA SER A 64 16.08 -11.64 -0.52
C SER A 64 15.34 -12.49 0.50
N TYR A 65 14.44 -11.88 1.26
CA TYR A 65 13.53 -12.62 2.13
C TYR A 65 12.12 -12.03 2.12
N ILE A 66 11.13 -12.88 2.36
CA ILE A 66 9.77 -12.46 2.67
C ILE A 66 9.65 -12.26 4.17
N ARG A 67 9.34 -11.03 4.58
CA ARG A 67 8.89 -10.70 5.93
C ARG A 67 7.40 -10.97 6.03
N ILE A 68 7.00 -11.68 7.08
CA ILE A 68 5.61 -11.99 7.40
C ILE A 68 5.22 -11.16 8.62
N GLN A 69 4.24 -10.28 8.45
CA GLN A 69 3.68 -9.47 9.54
C GLN A 69 2.33 -10.06 9.95
N LYS A 70 2.17 -10.37 11.23
CA LYS A 70 0.95 -10.96 11.78
C LYS A 70 -0.10 -9.88 12.03
N PRO A 71 -1.39 -10.24 12.03
CA PRO A 71 -2.44 -9.35 12.53
C PRO A 71 -2.05 -8.76 13.89
N GLU A 72 -2.35 -7.49 14.09
CA GLU A 72 -2.13 -6.72 15.32
C GLU A 72 -0.66 -6.44 15.68
N THR A 73 0.32 -7.00 14.97
CA THR A 73 1.75 -6.79 15.27
C THR A 73 2.40 -5.65 14.49
N TYR A 74 1.68 -5.04 13.56
CA TYR A 74 2.22 -3.98 12.71
C TYR A 74 1.20 -2.87 12.48
N SER A 75 1.71 -1.70 12.09
CA SER A 75 0.90 -0.54 11.71
C SER A 75 1.16 -0.20 10.25
N LYS A 76 0.09 -0.06 9.48
CA LYS A 76 0.13 0.45 8.11
C LYS A 76 0.70 1.87 8.09
N ALA A 77 1.30 2.24 6.97
CA ALA A 77 1.81 3.59 6.77
C ALA A 77 0.71 4.64 7.01
N TRP A 78 1.12 5.79 7.57
CA TRP A 78 0.19 6.88 7.85
C TRP A 78 -0.50 7.35 6.59
N SER A 79 -1.82 7.26 6.58
CA SER A 79 -2.67 7.75 5.52
C SER A 79 -3.97 8.24 6.14
N LEU A 80 -4.60 9.26 5.55
CA LEU A 80 -5.91 9.72 5.99
C LEU A 80 -6.65 10.27 4.76
N SER A 81 -7.79 9.65 4.41
CA SER A 81 -8.60 10.15 3.30
C SER A 81 -9.34 11.42 3.71
N LYS A 82 -9.74 12.25 2.74
CA LYS A 82 -10.56 13.44 3.00
C LYS A 82 -11.87 13.09 3.73
N LYS A 83 -12.48 11.97 3.34
CA LYS A 83 -13.72 11.46 3.94
C LYS A 83 -13.51 11.05 5.40
N ASP A 84 -12.43 10.32 5.70
CA ASP A 84 -12.13 9.89 7.07
C ASP A 84 -11.75 11.08 7.95
N LEU A 85 -11.01 12.06 7.41
CA LEU A 85 -10.68 13.30 8.10
C LEU A 85 -11.96 14.05 8.49
N GLU A 86 -12.88 14.22 7.55
CA GLU A 86 -14.16 14.90 7.79
C GLU A 86 -14.98 14.16 8.86
N GLN A 87 -15.05 12.83 8.77
CA GLN A 87 -15.75 12.00 9.74
C GLN A 87 -15.17 12.13 11.16
N LEU A 88 -13.86 11.95 11.31
CA LEU A 88 -13.19 12.04 12.62
C LEU A 88 -13.29 13.45 13.21
N THR A 89 -13.27 14.47 12.36
CA THR A 89 -13.50 15.86 12.80
C THR A 89 -14.91 16.02 13.35
N LYS A 90 -15.93 15.55 12.62
CA LYS A 90 -17.34 15.60 13.08
C LYS A 90 -17.54 14.87 14.40
N GLU A 91 -16.96 13.67 14.53
CA GLU A 91 -17.02 12.87 15.76
C GLU A 91 -16.40 13.61 16.95
N TYR A 92 -15.23 14.23 16.77
CA TYR A 92 -14.61 15.04 17.82
C TYR A 92 -15.52 16.18 18.27
N PHE A 93 -15.99 17.01 17.34
CA PHE A 93 -16.84 18.17 17.66
C PHE A 93 -18.20 17.78 18.27
N ALA A 94 -18.73 16.59 17.96
CA ALA A 94 -19.94 16.07 18.59
C ALA A 94 -19.71 15.52 20.01
N SER A 95 -18.46 15.16 20.35
CA SER A 95 -18.12 14.47 21.60
C SER A 95 -17.67 15.38 22.75
N THR A 96 -17.47 16.68 22.50
CA THR A 96 -16.97 17.64 23.50
C THR A 96 -17.81 18.91 23.54
N THR A 97 -17.93 19.49 24.73
CA THR A 97 -18.63 20.76 24.97
C THR A 97 -17.76 21.99 24.74
N SER A 98 -16.44 21.83 24.66
CA SER A 98 -15.48 22.93 24.44
C SER A 98 -14.35 22.48 23.51
N PRO A 99 -14.63 22.37 22.20
CA PRO A 99 -13.68 21.83 21.25
C PRO A 99 -12.51 22.79 21.02
N THR A 100 -11.29 22.26 21.01
CA THR A 100 -10.06 22.98 20.66
C THR A 100 -9.39 22.34 19.45
N ALA A 101 -8.69 23.14 18.64
CA ALA A 101 -7.99 22.64 17.46
C ALA A 101 -6.89 21.62 17.82
N GLN A 102 -6.22 21.82 18.95
CA GLN A 102 -5.14 20.94 19.40
C GLN A 102 -5.66 19.56 19.82
N GLU A 103 -6.76 19.51 20.56
CA GLU A 103 -7.40 18.25 20.95
C GLU A 103 -8.05 17.54 19.75
N CYS A 104 -8.62 18.29 18.80
CA CYS A 104 -9.13 17.72 17.55
C CYS A 104 -8.02 16.99 16.79
N ALA A 105 -6.86 17.64 16.62
CA ALA A 105 -5.71 17.03 15.97
C ALA A 105 -5.22 15.78 16.73
N ALA A 106 -5.13 15.85 18.06
CA ALA A 106 -4.75 14.71 18.89
C ALA A 106 -5.75 13.54 18.76
N TYR A 107 -7.05 13.84 18.77
CA TYR A 107 -8.13 12.87 18.59
C TYR A 107 -8.04 12.15 17.25
N ILE A 108 -7.92 12.91 16.15
CA ILE A 108 -7.77 12.36 14.80
C ILE A 108 -6.53 11.46 14.75
N VAL A 109 -5.41 11.93 15.31
CA VAL A 109 -4.17 11.16 15.28
C VAL A 109 -4.32 9.84 16.03
N GLN A 110 -4.88 9.87 17.24
CA GLN A 110 -5.03 8.67 18.06
C GLN A 110 -6.00 7.66 17.45
N ASN A 111 -7.16 8.10 16.99
CA ASN A 111 -8.15 7.22 16.38
C ASN A 111 -7.64 6.63 15.07
N ARG A 112 -6.96 7.44 14.25
CA ARG A 112 -6.39 6.94 13.01
C ARG A 112 -5.26 5.93 13.25
N LYS A 113 -4.36 6.17 14.23
CA LYS A 113 -3.33 5.19 14.63
C LYS A 113 -3.95 3.83 14.94
N ARG A 114 -5.04 3.80 15.72
CA ARG A 114 -5.75 2.54 16.05
C ARG A 114 -6.31 1.86 14.81
N SER A 115 -6.88 2.62 13.87
CA SER A 115 -7.43 2.05 12.63
C SER A 115 -6.37 1.54 11.64
N LEU A 116 -5.12 1.97 11.78
CA LEU A 116 -4.01 1.58 10.92
C LEU A 116 -3.31 0.30 11.39
N VAL A 117 -3.66 -0.23 12.57
CA VAL A 117 -3.19 -1.54 13.02
C VAL A 117 -3.64 -2.59 12.01
N GLY A 118 -2.70 -3.38 11.49
CA GLY A 118 -2.98 -4.43 10.53
C GLY A 118 -3.90 -5.49 11.11
N LYS A 119 -4.93 -5.89 10.36
CA LYS A 119 -5.90 -6.93 10.79
C LYS A 119 -5.70 -8.26 10.10
N ASP A 120 -4.87 -8.26 9.07
CA ASP A 120 -4.60 -9.40 8.20
C ASP A 120 -3.10 -9.67 8.21
N TYR A 121 -2.69 -10.82 7.69
CA TYR A 121 -1.29 -11.08 7.41
C TYR A 121 -0.81 -10.19 6.26
N GLU A 122 0.39 -9.64 6.39
CA GLU A 122 1.04 -8.87 5.33
C GLU A 122 2.41 -9.45 4.99
N PHE A 123 2.71 -9.48 3.70
CA PHE A 123 3.92 -10.07 3.15
C PHE A 123 4.72 -9.01 2.42
N GLU A 124 5.96 -8.83 2.81
CA GLU A 124 6.86 -7.84 2.23
C GLU A 124 8.15 -8.53 1.78
N ARG A 125 8.48 -8.43 0.49
CA ARG A 125 9.80 -8.86 0.01
C ARG A 125 10.83 -7.78 0.32
N VAL A 126 11.83 -8.15 1.10
CA VAL A 126 12.97 -7.30 1.42
C VAL A 126 14.16 -7.81 0.63
N VAL A 127 14.60 -7.01 -0.35
CA VAL A 127 15.81 -7.25 -1.11
C VAL A 127 16.98 -6.68 -0.30
N ALA A 128 18.09 -7.42 -0.21
CA ALA A 128 19.30 -6.86 0.36
C ALA A 128 19.77 -5.72 -0.56
N GLU A 129 19.86 -4.51 -0.05
CA GLU A 129 20.50 -3.43 -0.80
C GLU A 129 21.99 -3.76 -0.93
N ASP A 130 22.49 -3.84 -2.17
CA ASP A 130 23.93 -3.76 -2.43
C ASP A 130 24.38 -2.37 -1.94
N ASN A 131 24.97 -2.31 -0.75
CA ASN A 131 25.66 -1.11 -0.25
C ASN A 131 26.90 -0.81 -1.10
#